data_AF-A0A845Y1R3-F1
#
_entry.id   AF-A0A845Y1R3-F1
#
_cell.length_a   1.000
_cell.length_b   1.000
_cell.length_c   1.000
_cell.angle_alpha   90.00
_cell.angle_beta   90.00
_cell.angle_gamma   90.00
#
_symmetry.space_group_name_H-M   'P 1'
#
loop_
_entity.id
_entity.type
_entity.pdbx_description
1 polymer ?
#
loop_
_entity_poly.entity_id
_entity_poly.type
_entity_poly.pdbx_seq_one_letter_code
_entity_poly.pdbx_strand_id
1 'polypeptide(L)'
;MVAVHQAIHIAGTTTYKFGPPKGLTLPISDAPADTDWQRWAMLHDGVDYRLYAFKGSNPDTLYQFGWNGQTLQYGHKSVPQINIQDIPQDADTSSFSVTYGEDNYRLYLRQVGNTTQLYQFEWNAAATAYIPCSDKRFQLPIPGFPPDTDWNRWSILNSGGTDYHLYAAKLGSNHKIYQGSWSGAEDDYDDTYNILTLEGAPPDSNLANLEVLHDGIDYRLCLQTL
;
A
#
# COMPACT_ATOMS: atom_id res chain seq x y z
N MET A 1 2.35 11.08 18.59
CA MET A 1 1.92 9.66 18.61
C MET A 1 1.73 9.29 17.16
N VAL A 2 2.35 8.21 16.68
CA VAL A 2 2.21 7.83 15.27
C VAL A 2 0.83 7.17 15.08
N ALA A 3 0.09 7.59 14.06
CA ALA A 3 -1.20 7.03 13.71
C ALA A 3 -1.38 7.04 12.18
N VAL A 4 -2.44 6.37 11.72
CA VAL A 4 -2.88 6.40 10.32
C VAL A 4 -4.27 7.01 10.24
N HIS A 5 -4.40 8.15 9.59
CA HIS A 5 -5.69 8.72 9.20
C HIS A 5 -6.25 7.97 8.00
N GLN A 6 -7.57 7.81 7.96
CA GLN A 6 -8.29 7.19 6.85
C GLN A 6 -9.37 8.13 6.30
N ALA A 7 -9.29 8.38 5.00
CA ALA A 7 -10.36 8.96 4.20
C ALA A 7 -11.18 7.83 3.57
N ILE A 8 -12.46 8.10 3.28
CA ILE A 8 -13.36 7.13 2.63
C ILE A 8 -13.73 7.61 1.24
N HIS A 9 -13.79 6.66 0.31
CA HIS A 9 -14.32 6.90 -1.02
C HIS A 9 -15.82 7.21 -0.97
N ILE A 10 -16.23 8.33 -1.56
CA ILE A 10 -17.63 8.74 -1.64
C ILE A 10 -18.27 8.09 -2.87
N ALA A 11 -19.17 7.15 -2.65
CA ALA A 11 -19.84 6.39 -3.72
C ALA A 11 -20.49 7.30 -4.78
N GLY A 12 -20.30 6.95 -6.06
CA GLY A 12 -20.80 7.73 -7.20
C GLY A 12 -19.99 8.99 -7.52
N THR A 13 -18.83 9.18 -6.88
CA THR A 13 -17.92 10.31 -7.14
C THR A 13 -16.50 9.80 -7.35
N THR A 14 -15.56 10.73 -7.59
CA THR A 14 -14.11 10.46 -7.62
C THR A 14 -13.40 10.99 -6.36
N THR A 15 -14.10 11.06 -5.22
CA THR A 15 -13.58 11.75 -4.02
C THR A 15 -13.29 10.78 -2.88
N TYR A 16 -12.11 10.89 -2.28
CA TYR A 16 -11.79 10.41 -0.94
C TYR A 16 -11.90 11.56 0.05
N LYS A 17 -12.64 11.36 1.14
CA LYS A 17 -12.91 12.41 2.12
C LYS A 17 -12.62 11.98 3.55
N PHE A 18 -11.89 12.82 4.27
CA PHE A 18 -11.72 12.70 5.72
C PHE A 18 -12.90 13.32 6.50
N GLY A 19 -13.11 12.83 7.70
CA GLY A 19 -14.09 13.36 8.65
C GLY A 19 -15.44 12.62 8.68
N PRO A 20 -16.45 13.18 9.36
CA PRO A 20 -17.72 12.51 9.60
C PRO A 20 -18.45 12.11 8.31
N PRO A 21 -19.20 10.99 8.32
CA PRO A 21 -19.50 10.16 9.50
C PRO A 21 -18.47 9.05 9.81
N LYS A 22 -17.42 8.85 8.99
CA LYS A 22 -16.65 7.59 9.02
C LYS A 22 -15.12 7.71 8.85
N GLY A 23 -14.55 8.91 8.76
CA GLY A 23 -13.09 9.08 8.81
C GLY A 23 -12.54 8.56 10.13
N LEU A 24 -11.56 7.65 10.06
CA LEU A 24 -10.96 6.99 11.23
C LEU A 24 -9.51 7.43 11.39
N THR A 25 -9.03 7.45 12.63
CA THR A 25 -7.60 7.56 12.92
C THR A 25 -7.23 6.33 13.73
N LEU A 26 -6.25 5.57 13.24
CA LEU A 26 -5.80 4.32 13.83
C LEU A 26 -4.47 4.58 14.56
N PRO A 27 -4.46 4.67 15.89
CA PRO A 27 -3.23 4.87 16.63
C PRO A 27 -2.34 3.63 16.53
N ILE A 28 -1.02 3.84 16.53
CA ILE A 28 -0.03 2.75 16.52
C ILE A 28 0.61 2.63 17.90
N SER A 29 0.83 1.40 18.36
CA SER A 29 1.41 1.10 19.67
C SER A 29 2.49 0.03 19.61
N ASP A 30 3.37 0.04 20.61
CA ASP A 30 4.43 -0.95 20.84
C ASP A 30 5.40 -1.16 19.66
N ALA A 31 5.52 -0.16 18.79
CA ALA A 31 6.45 -0.21 17.66
C ALA A 31 7.91 -0.30 18.15
N PRO A 32 8.74 -1.16 17.54
CA PRO A 32 10.17 -1.16 17.76
C PRO A 32 10.78 0.24 17.52
N ALA A 33 11.81 0.59 18.30
CA ALA A 33 12.40 1.92 18.27
C ALA A 33 13.05 2.29 16.92
N ASP A 34 13.47 1.28 16.16
CA ASP A 34 14.04 1.40 14.82
C ASP A 34 12.99 1.20 13.72
N THR A 35 11.69 1.34 14.00
CA THR A 35 10.67 1.33 12.93
C THR A 35 10.84 2.52 11.99
N ASP A 36 10.96 2.26 10.69
CA ASP A 36 11.06 3.28 9.66
C ASP A 36 9.66 3.72 9.20
N TRP A 37 9.19 4.82 9.78
CA TRP A 37 7.90 5.40 9.46
C TRP A 37 7.81 6.07 8.09
N GLN A 38 8.92 6.29 7.39
CA GLN A 38 8.90 6.78 6.01
C GLN A 38 8.62 5.66 5.01
N ARG A 39 8.80 4.40 5.42
CA ARG A 39 8.64 3.24 4.56
C ARG A 39 7.63 2.30 5.19
N TRP A 40 6.35 2.59 4.93
CA TRP A 40 5.21 1.84 5.46
C TRP A 40 4.20 1.51 4.36
N ALA A 41 3.43 0.45 4.59
CA ALA A 41 2.31 0.04 3.75
C ALA A 41 1.20 -0.56 4.61
N MET A 42 -0.04 -0.57 4.12
CA MET A 42 -1.18 -1.04 4.92
C MET A 42 -2.23 -1.73 4.05
N LEU A 43 -2.79 -2.81 4.57
CA LEU A 43 -3.89 -3.56 3.94
C LEU A 43 -4.96 -3.92 4.97
N HIS A 44 -6.06 -4.47 4.48
CA HIS A 44 -7.03 -5.22 5.27
C HIS A 44 -7.08 -6.66 4.73
N ASP A 45 -6.87 -7.65 5.59
CA ASP A 45 -6.71 -9.06 5.19
C ASP A 45 -8.05 -9.85 5.15
N GLY A 46 -9.16 -9.12 5.15
CA GLY A 46 -10.51 -9.67 5.28
C GLY A 46 -10.96 -9.84 6.73
N VAL A 47 -10.05 -9.75 7.71
CA VAL A 47 -10.36 -9.86 9.13
C VAL A 47 -9.90 -8.62 9.91
N ASP A 48 -8.62 -8.28 9.79
CA ASP A 48 -7.98 -7.20 10.53
C ASP A 48 -7.25 -6.25 9.57
N TYR A 49 -7.10 -5.00 10.01
CA TYR A 49 -6.12 -4.11 9.42
C TYR A 49 -4.70 -4.57 9.76
N ARG A 50 -3.83 -4.60 8.74
CA ARG A 50 -2.40 -4.93 8.86
C ARG A 50 -1.57 -3.75 8.39
N LEU A 51 -0.70 -3.25 9.25
CA LEU A 51 0.29 -2.25 8.90
C LEU A 51 1.67 -2.92 8.84
N TYR A 52 2.46 -2.53 7.86
CA TYR A 52 3.83 -2.96 7.67
C TYR A 52 4.71 -1.72 7.65
N ALA A 53 5.88 -1.80 8.26
CA ALA A 53 6.91 -0.76 8.14
C ALA A 53 8.28 -1.42 8.10
N PHE A 54 9.22 -0.86 7.34
CA PHE A 54 10.57 -1.40 7.34
C PHE A 54 11.24 -1.25 8.70
N LYS A 55 12.12 -2.19 9.01
CA LYS A 55 13.09 -2.03 10.09
C LYS A 55 14.21 -1.09 9.63
N GLY A 56 14.26 0.12 10.18
CA GLY A 56 15.39 1.05 10.19
C GLY A 56 16.26 1.02 8.93
N SER A 57 17.56 0.79 9.10
CA SER A 57 18.53 0.70 7.99
C SER A 57 18.52 -0.64 7.26
N ASN A 58 17.54 -1.51 7.49
CA ASN A 58 17.44 -2.80 6.83
C ASN A 58 16.47 -2.72 5.62
N PRO A 59 16.94 -2.99 4.38
CA PRO A 59 16.08 -3.01 3.20
C PRO A 59 15.30 -4.31 3.00
N ASP A 60 15.49 -5.34 3.84
CA ASP A 60 14.87 -6.66 3.65
C ASP A 60 13.92 -7.10 4.77
N THR A 61 13.77 -6.31 5.84
CA THR A 61 13.00 -6.70 7.02
C THR A 61 11.84 -5.74 7.25
N LEU A 62 10.64 -6.29 7.39
CA LEU A 62 9.43 -5.58 7.77
C LEU A 62 9.01 -5.93 9.20
N TYR A 63 8.52 -4.93 9.90
CA TYR A 63 7.70 -5.08 11.10
C TYR A 63 6.23 -5.13 10.71
N GLN A 64 5.48 -6.07 11.28
CA GLN A 64 4.05 -6.20 11.07
C GLN A 64 3.27 -5.85 12.34
N PHE A 65 2.19 -5.10 12.15
CA PHE A 65 1.25 -4.67 13.17
C PHE A 65 -0.15 -5.17 12.82
N GLY A 66 -0.91 -5.59 13.81
CA GLY A 66 -2.31 -5.99 13.64
C GLY A 66 -3.24 -5.12 14.48
N TRP A 67 -4.44 -4.86 13.97
CA TRP A 67 -5.47 -4.16 14.74
C TRP A 67 -6.00 -5.02 15.88
N ASN A 68 -5.97 -4.48 17.11
CA ASN A 68 -6.46 -5.18 18.30
C ASN A 68 -7.85 -4.68 18.79
N GLY A 69 -8.52 -3.83 18.01
CA GLY A 69 -9.75 -3.13 18.40
C GLY A 69 -9.55 -1.71 18.94
N GLN A 70 -8.31 -1.32 19.27
CA GLN A 70 -7.98 0.01 19.80
C GLN A 70 -6.78 0.65 19.08
N THR A 71 -5.77 -0.13 18.75
CA THR A 71 -4.53 0.32 18.11
C THR A 71 -4.02 -0.72 17.10
N LEU A 72 -3.25 -0.27 16.12
CA LEU A 72 -2.36 -1.12 15.33
C LEU A 72 -1.16 -1.48 16.21
N GLN A 73 -1.20 -2.66 16.81
CA GLN A 73 -0.22 -3.12 17.79
C GLN A 73 0.81 -4.05 17.14
N TYR A 74 2.08 -3.82 17.43
CA TYR A 74 3.18 -4.64 16.94
C TYR A 74 3.00 -6.11 17.30
N GLY A 75 3.08 -7.00 16.30
CA GLY A 75 2.97 -8.46 16.50
C GLY A 75 1.58 -8.98 16.88
N HIS A 76 0.54 -8.14 16.95
CA HIS A 76 -0.79 -8.60 17.32
C HIS A 76 -1.41 -9.49 16.23
N LYS A 77 -1.61 -10.79 16.54
CA LYS A 77 -2.13 -11.80 15.59
C LYS A 77 -1.40 -11.76 14.24
N SER A 78 -0.10 -11.51 14.26
CA SER A 78 0.69 -11.25 13.07
C SER A 78 2.10 -11.85 13.24
N VAL A 79 2.90 -11.89 12.17
CA VAL A 79 4.31 -12.29 12.24
C VAL A 79 5.12 -11.02 12.54
N PRO A 80 5.71 -10.85 13.74
CA PRO A 80 6.24 -9.56 14.15
C PRO A 80 7.39 -9.05 13.27
N GLN A 81 8.21 -9.95 12.73
CA GLN A 81 9.28 -9.62 11.78
C GLN A 81 9.18 -10.53 10.58
N ILE A 82 9.14 -9.93 9.39
CA ILE A 82 9.03 -10.64 8.12
C ILE A 82 10.23 -10.26 7.26
N ASN A 83 10.90 -11.26 6.71
CA ASN A 83 11.95 -11.03 5.73
C ASN A 83 11.35 -11.00 4.31
N ILE A 84 11.97 -10.23 3.42
CA ILE A 84 11.76 -10.26 1.99
C ILE A 84 13.02 -10.90 1.39
N GLN A 85 12.87 -12.07 0.78
CA GLN A 85 13.98 -12.83 0.23
C GLN A 85 14.23 -12.45 -1.23
N ASP A 86 15.49 -12.57 -1.64
CA ASP A 86 15.91 -12.43 -3.04
C ASP A 86 15.43 -11.13 -3.72
N ILE A 87 15.47 -10.02 -2.97
CA ILE A 87 15.19 -8.68 -3.51
C ILE A 87 16.19 -8.38 -4.64
N PRO A 88 15.73 -8.02 -5.85
CA PRO A 88 16.61 -7.55 -6.92
C PRO A 88 17.46 -6.35 -6.49
N GLN A 89 18.69 -6.28 -6.98
CA GLN A 89 19.61 -5.19 -6.64
C GLN A 89 19.07 -3.81 -7.06
N ASP A 90 18.23 -3.78 -8.08
CA ASP A 90 17.58 -2.59 -8.64
C ASP A 90 16.14 -2.42 -8.14
N ALA A 91 15.70 -3.12 -7.10
CA ALA A 91 14.43 -2.85 -6.45
C ALA A 91 14.52 -1.61 -5.54
N ASP A 92 13.55 -0.72 -5.68
CA ASP A 92 13.40 0.47 -4.85
C ASP A 92 12.68 0.11 -3.54
N THR A 93 13.45 0.03 -2.46
CA THR A 93 12.94 -0.26 -1.10
C THR A 93 12.58 1.00 -0.32
N SER A 94 12.58 2.19 -0.95
CA SER A 94 12.15 3.45 -0.31
C SER A 94 10.63 3.61 -0.24
N SER A 95 9.90 2.87 -1.07
CA SER A 95 8.43 2.83 -1.10
C SER A 95 7.99 1.43 -1.50
N PHE A 96 6.91 0.92 -0.91
CA PHE A 96 6.35 -0.38 -1.24
C PHE A 96 4.84 -0.35 -0.99
N SER A 97 4.13 -1.35 -1.50
CA SER A 97 2.72 -1.55 -1.17
C SER A 97 2.46 -3.04 -0.95
N VAL A 98 1.41 -3.35 -0.20
CA VAL A 98 1.04 -4.73 0.15
C VAL A 98 -0.44 -4.94 -0.12
N THR A 99 -0.79 -6.12 -0.61
CA THR A 99 -2.20 -6.50 -0.83
C THR A 99 -2.50 -7.85 -0.22
N TYR A 100 -3.78 -8.05 0.04
CA TYR A 100 -4.36 -9.35 0.33
C TYR A 100 -5.47 -9.62 -0.69
N GLY A 101 -5.40 -10.78 -1.34
CA GLY A 101 -6.32 -11.19 -2.39
C GLY A 101 -5.97 -12.61 -2.85
N GLU A 102 -6.89 -13.30 -3.50
CA GLU A 102 -6.69 -14.70 -3.93
C GLU A 102 -6.19 -15.61 -2.77
N ASP A 103 -6.69 -15.37 -1.55
CA ASP A 103 -6.31 -16.07 -0.31
C ASP A 103 -4.82 -16.01 0.06
N ASN A 104 -4.07 -15.01 -0.43
CA ASN A 104 -2.67 -14.82 -0.08
C ASN A 104 -2.24 -13.35 -0.03
N TYR A 105 -1.10 -13.08 0.60
CA TYR A 105 -0.51 -11.75 0.67
C TYR A 105 0.50 -11.55 -0.46
N ARG A 106 0.56 -10.32 -0.96
CA ARG A 106 1.53 -9.89 -1.95
C ARG A 106 2.21 -8.60 -1.52
N LEU A 107 3.47 -8.46 -1.87
CA LEU A 107 4.27 -7.26 -1.66
C LEU A 107 4.81 -6.79 -3.00
N TYR A 108 4.85 -5.48 -3.19
CA TYR A 108 5.27 -4.87 -4.43
C TYR A 108 6.36 -3.82 -4.19
N LEU A 109 7.43 -3.89 -4.97
CA LEU A 109 8.51 -2.91 -5.01
C LEU A 109 8.63 -2.35 -6.42
N ARG A 110 8.98 -1.07 -6.58
CA ARG A 110 9.29 -0.52 -7.92
C ARG A 110 10.69 -0.90 -8.36
N GLN A 111 10.97 -0.83 -9.66
CA GLN A 111 12.34 -0.87 -10.19
C GLN A 111 12.96 0.53 -10.20
N VAL A 112 14.20 0.66 -9.75
CA VAL A 112 14.98 1.89 -9.82
C VAL A 112 15.26 2.24 -11.27
N GLY A 113 14.97 3.49 -11.67
CA GLY A 113 15.18 3.97 -13.04
C GLY A 113 14.11 3.52 -14.04
N ASN A 114 13.16 2.67 -13.64
CA ASN A 114 12.01 2.25 -14.45
C ASN A 114 10.75 2.25 -13.58
N THR A 115 10.16 3.43 -13.41
CA THR A 115 9.07 3.65 -12.45
C THR A 115 7.77 2.94 -12.82
N THR A 116 7.65 2.45 -14.05
CA THR A 116 6.50 1.69 -14.56
C THR A 116 6.73 0.17 -14.53
N GLN A 117 7.67 -0.30 -13.71
CA GLN A 117 7.93 -1.71 -13.51
C GLN A 117 7.88 -2.03 -12.01
N LEU A 118 7.05 -3.00 -11.63
CA LEU A 118 7.02 -3.55 -10.27
C LEU A 118 7.65 -4.93 -10.23
N TYR A 119 8.29 -5.24 -9.10
CA TYR A 119 8.57 -6.58 -8.62
C TYR A 119 7.47 -7.03 -7.68
N GLN A 120 6.96 -8.25 -7.88
CA GLN A 120 5.96 -8.85 -6.99
C GLN A 120 6.56 -10.00 -6.17
N PHE A 121 6.26 -10.00 -4.89
CA PHE A 121 6.61 -11.05 -3.94
C PHE A 121 5.35 -11.64 -3.33
N GLU A 122 5.40 -12.92 -3.01
CA GLU A 122 4.33 -13.66 -2.35
C GLU A 122 4.70 -14.12 -0.95
N TRP A 123 3.72 -14.07 -0.05
CA TRP A 123 3.91 -14.61 1.29
C TRP A 123 4.02 -16.14 1.25
N ASN A 124 5.09 -16.64 1.86
CA ASN A 124 5.34 -18.05 2.08
C ASN A 124 5.33 -18.35 3.58
N ALA A 125 4.29 -19.03 4.05
CA ALA A 125 4.11 -19.35 5.46
C ALA A 125 5.20 -20.27 6.03
N ALA A 126 5.76 -21.19 5.23
CA ALA A 126 6.79 -22.11 5.68
C ALA A 126 8.15 -21.41 5.86
N ALA A 127 8.47 -20.46 4.97
CA ALA A 127 9.67 -19.63 5.05
C ALA A 127 9.50 -18.42 6.00
N THR A 128 8.27 -18.12 6.42
CA THR A 128 7.91 -16.90 7.17
C THR A 128 8.45 -15.63 6.50
N ALA A 129 8.34 -15.58 5.17
CA ALA A 129 8.95 -14.54 4.35
C ALA A 129 8.09 -14.22 3.12
N TYR A 130 8.27 -13.01 2.59
CA TYR A 130 7.92 -12.72 1.20
C TYR A 130 9.02 -13.25 0.29
N ILE A 131 8.66 -14.04 -0.70
CA ILE A 131 9.56 -14.61 -1.70
C ILE A 131 9.16 -14.13 -3.10
N PRO A 132 10.08 -14.03 -4.08
CA PRO A 132 9.71 -13.67 -5.44
C PRO A 132 8.60 -14.58 -5.97
N CYS A 133 7.57 -13.99 -6.61
CA CYS A 133 6.60 -14.79 -7.35
C CYS A 133 7.31 -15.60 -8.45
N SER A 134 6.81 -16.80 -8.76
CA SER A 134 7.31 -17.54 -9.92
C SER A 134 6.91 -16.87 -11.24
N ASP A 135 7.70 -17.09 -12.29
CA ASP A 135 7.37 -16.76 -13.67
C ASP A 135 7.10 -15.27 -13.95
N LYS A 136 6.24 -14.99 -14.94
CA LYS A 136 5.93 -13.64 -15.43
C LYS A 136 5.34 -12.71 -14.38
N ARG A 137 4.73 -13.24 -13.31
CA ARG A 137 4.16 -12.44 -12.23
C ARG A 137 5.21 -11.73 -11.40
N PHE A 138 6.47 -12.17 -11.46
CA PHE A 138 7.55 -11.47 -10.76
C PHE A 138 7.74 -10.04 -11.25
N GLN A 139 7.54 -9.77 -12.55
CA GLN A 139 7.76 -8.47 -13.16
C GLN A 139 6.45 -7.97 -13.78
N LEU A 140 5.82 -6.98 -13.14
CA LEU A 140 4.57 -6.38 -13.58
C LEU A 140 4.81 -5.01 -14.24
N PRO A 141 4.75 -4.91 -15.58
CA PRO A 141 4.81 -3.63 -16.28
C PRO A 141 3.50 -2.84 -16.06
N ILE A 142 3.62 -1.52 -16.02
CA ILE A 142 2.51 -0.56 -15.88
C ILE A 142 2.58 0.44 -17.05
N PRO A 143 2.20 0.04 -18.27
CA PRO A 143 2.07 0.99 -19.36
C PRO A 143 0.95 2.01 -19.10
N GLY A 144 0.96 3.13 -19.82
CA GLY A 144 -0.21 4.03 -19.91
C GLY A 144 -0.44 4.98 -18.73
N PHE A 145 0.35 4.94 -17.65
CA PHE A 145 0.21 5.89 -16.56
C PHE A 145 0.59 7.34 -16.96
N PRO A 146 -0.08 8.37 -16.40
CA PRO A 146 0.21 9.76 -16.75
C PRO A 146 1.69 10.14 -16.56
N PRO A 147 2.29 10.94 -17.48
CA PRO A 147 3.71 11.29 -17.42
C PRO A 147 4.07 12.18 -16.22
N ASP A 148 3.08 12.81 -15.60
CA ASP A 148 3.23 13.63 -14.40
C ASP A 148 2.81 12.87 -13.13
N THR A 149 2.95 11.54 -13.13
CA THR A 149 2.77 10.69 -11.95
C THR A 149 3.94 10.87 -10.97
N ASP A 150 3.60 11.03 -9.69
CA ASP A 150 4.56 11.01 -8.59
C ASP A 150 4.71 9.58 -8.07
N TRP A 151 5.66 8.87 -8.66
CA TRP A 151 5.92 7.46 -8.36
C TRP A 151 6.46 7.21 -6.95
N ASN A 152 6.83 8.24 -6.18
CA ASN A 152 7.18 8.04 -4.77
C ASN A 152 5.95 7.85 -3.87
N ARG A 153 4.76 8.25 -4.36
CA ARG A 153 3.50 8.23 -3.61
C ARG A 153 2.48 7.38 -4.32
N TRP A 154 2.58 6.07 -4.12
CA TRP A 154 1.79 5.08 -4.84
C TRP A 154 1.31 3.95 -3.93
N SER A 155 0.31 3.23 -4.38
CA SER A 155 -0.27 2.07 -3.71
C SER A 155 -0.90 1.16 -4.76
N ILE A 156 -1.01 -0.13 -4.46
CA ILE A 156 -1.75 -1.09 -5.29
C ILE A 156 -2.80 -1.80 -4.42
N LEU A 157 -3.97 -2.04 -4.99
CA LEU A 157 -5.08 -2.72 -4.33
C LEU A 157 -5.51 -3.92 -5.17
N ASN A 158 -5.67 -5.09 -4.54
CA ASN A 158 -6.44 -6.17 -5.15
C ASN A 158 -7.93 -5.80 -5.08
N SER A 159 -8.57 -5.63 -6.24
CA SER A 159 -9.99 -5.26 -6.35
C SER A 159 -10.92 -6.45 -6.46
N GLY A 160 -10.41 -7.66 -6.21
CA GLY A 160 -11.12 -8.92 -6.34
C GLY A 160 -10.60 -9.75 -7.50
N GLY A 161 -10.52 -11.07 -7.26
CA GLY A 161 -9.96 -12.00 -8.24
C GLY A 161 -8.53 -11.61 -8.61
N THR A 162 -8.27 -11.60 -9.91
CA THR A 162 -6.97 -11.24 -10.48
C THR A 162 -6.85 -9.77 -10.84
N ASP A 163 -7.82 -8.92 -10.55
CA ASP A 163 -7.76 -7.52 -10.99
C ASP A 163 -7.17 -6.63 -9.91
N TYR A 164 -6.33 -5.69 -10.32
CA TYR A 164 -5.69 -4.74 -9.42
C TYR A 164 -5.96 -3.31 -9.85
N HIS A 165 -6.05 -2.41 -8.88
CA HIS A 165 -6.03 -0.98 -9.14
C HIS A 165 -4.74 -0.40 -8.60
N LEU A 166 -4.04 0.38 -9.43
CA LEU A 166 -2.87 1.14 -9.02
C LEU A 166 -3.30 2.57 -8.73
N TYR A 167 -2.82 3.11 -7.64
CA TYR A 167 -3.04 4.49 -7.24
C TYR A 167 -1.70 5.19 -7.17
N ALA A 168 -1.59 6.40 -7.72
CA ALA A 168 -0.40 7.23 -7.54
C ALA A 168 -0.77 8.71 -7.49
N ALA A 169 -0.07 9.48 -6.66
CA ALA A 169 -0.29 10.91 -6.59
C ALA A 169 0.11 11.59 -7.90
N LYS A 170 -0.54 12.70 -8.23
CA LYS A 170 -0.09 13.57 -9.33
C LYS A 170 1.07 14.45 -8.84
N LEU A 171 2.14 14.54 -9.61
CA LEU A 171 3.27 15.43 -9.35
C LEU A 171 2.81 16.90 -9.27
N GLY A 172 3.30 17.58 -8.23
CA GLY A 172 2.91 18.95 -7.90
C GLY A 172 1.51 19.09 -7.28
N SER A 173 0.85 17.98 -6.94
CA SER A 173 -0.44 17.98 -6.25
C SER A 173 -0.39 17.14 -4.98
N ASN A 174 -1.11 17.61 -3.96
CA ASN A 174 -1.37 16.89 -2.71
C ASN A 174 -2.81 16.37 -2.62
N HIS A 175 -3.62 16.65 -3.64
CA HIS A 175 -5.06 16.38 -3.63
C HIS A 175 -5.53 15.58 -4.84
N LYS A 176 -4.66 15.29 -5.81
CA LYS A 176 -5.03 14.55 -7.02
C LYS A 176 -4.28 13.24 -7.05
N ILE A 177 -5.01 12.16 -7.29
CA ILE A 177 -4.50 10.80 -7.33
C ILE A 177 -5.00 10.18 -8.64
N TYR A 178 -4.09 9.62 -9.42
CA TYR A 178 -4.44 8.78 -10.56
C TYR A 178 -4.78 7.39 -10.08
N GLN A 179 -5.80 6.80 -10.68
CA GLN A 179 -6.15 5.39 -10.51
C GLN A 179 -6.22 4.76 -11.89
N GLY A 180 -5.41 3.75 -12.15
CA GLY A 180 -5.63 2.87 -13.31
C GLY A 180 -5.90 1.45 -12.86
N SER A 181 -6.14 0.59 -13.83
CA SER A 181 -6.57 -0.78 -13.62
C SER A 181 -5.68 -1.75 -14.37
N TRP A 182 -5.33 -2.85 -13.71
CA TRP A 182 -4.72 -4.02 -14.34
C TRP A 182 -5.76 -5.14 -14.41
N SER A 183 -5.91 -5.72 -15.59
CA SER A 183 -6.81 -6.84 -15.85
C SER A 183 -6.02 -8.12 -15.89
N GLY A 184 -6.27 -9.01 -14.92
CA GLY A 184 -5.56 -10.29 -14.88
C GLY A 184 -6.02 -11.29 -15.93
N ALA A 185 -7.20 -11.07 -16.50
CA ALA A 185 -7.68 -11.84 -17.65
C ALA A 185 -6.90 -11.49 -18.93
N GLU A 186 -6.47 -10.24 -19.06
CA GLU A 186 -5.77 -9.74 -20.24
C GLU A 186 -4.25 -9.78 -20.07
N ASP A 187 -3.77 -10.00 -18.84
CA ASP A 187 -2.36 -9.92 -18.45
C ASP A 187 -1.77 -8.55 -18.81
N ASP A 188 -2.60 -7.50 -18.76
CA ASP A 188 -2.27 -6.17 -19.25
C ASP A 188 -2.90 -5.06 -18.40
N TYR A 189 -2.27 -3.90 -18.49
CA TYR A 189 -2.72 -2.68 -17.85
C TYR A 189 -3.61 -1.89 -18.82
N ASP A 190 -4.76 -1.44 -18.34
CA ASP A 190 -5.67 -0.58 -19.10
C ASP A 190 -5.03 0.81 -19.27
N ASP A 191 -5.00 1.34 -20.49
CA ASP A 191 -4.44 2.67 -20.79
C ASP A 191 -5.35 3.82 -20.33
N THR A 192 -6.52 3.50 -19.77
CA THR A 192 -7.42 4.45 -19.14
C THR A 192 -7.16 4.61 -17.64
N TYR A 193 -7.40 5.83 -17.15
CA TYR A 193 -7.23 6.16 -15.74
C TYR A 193 -8.29 7.16 -15.27
N ASN A 194 -8.62 7.07 -13.99
CA ASN A 194 -9.44 8.03 -13.27
C ASN A 194 -8.56 9.06 -12.55
N ILE A 195 -9.10 10.28 -12.38
CA ILE A 195 -8.51 11.30 -11.52
C ILE A 195 -9.39 11.43 -10.27
N LEU A 196 -8.84 10.97 -9.15
CA LEU A 196 -9.45 11.02 -7.84
C LEU A 196 -8.99 12.27 -7.07
N THR A 197 -9.83 12.75 -6.16
CA THR A 197 -9.57 13.93 -5.33
C THR A 197 -9.55 13.57 -3.85
N LEU A 198 -8.58 14.09 -3.10
CA LEU A 198 -8.49 13.96 -1.64
C LEU A 198 -8.93 15.25 -0.95
N GLU A 199 -9.96 15.14 -0.11
CA GLU A 199 -10.54 16.27 0.61
C GLU A 199 -10.47 16.13 2.13
N GLY A 200 -10.23 17.26 2.79
CA GLY A 200 -10.33 17.37 4.26
C GLY A 200 -9.19 16.72 5.04
N ALA A 201 -8.04 16.47 4.41
CA ALA A 201 -6.86 15.92 5.08
C ALA A 201 -6.54 16.67 6.38
N PRO A 202 -6.46 15.98 7.53
CA PRO A 202 -6.04 16.59 8.78
C PRO A 202 -4.71 17.35 8.62
N PRO A 203 -4.51 18.50 9.30
CA PRO A 203 -3.28 19.29 9.16
C PRO A 203 -1.99 18.55 9.54
N ASP A 204 -2.10 17.52 10.36
CA ASP A 204 -1.03 16.63 10.79
C ASP A 204 -0.86 15.40 9.87
N SER A 205 -1.52 15.35 8.72
CA SER A 205 -1.32 14.27 7.74
C SER A 205 0.01 14.41 7.00
N ASN A 206 0.78 13.33 6.98
CA ASN A 206 1.95 13.17 6.14
C ASN A 206 1.53 12.80 4.71
N LEU A 207 1.68 13.74 3.78
CA LEU A 207 1.32 13.60 2.38
C LEU A 207 2.46 13.05 1.50
N ALA A 208 3.55 12.58 2.13
CA ALA A 208 4.72 12.02 1.44
C ALA A 208 4.54 10.55 1.03
N ASN A 209 3.50 9.86 1.53
CA ASN A 209 3.12 8.50 1.17
C ASN A 209 1.60 8.36 1.26
N LEU A 210 1.03 7.35 0.58
CA LEU A 210 -0.38 7.01 0.68
C LEU A 210 -0.56 5.50 0.52
N GLU A 211 -1.61 4.96 1.12
CA GLU A 211 -2.05 3.58 0.86
C GLU A 211 -3.53 3.54 0.58
N VAL A 212 -3.97 2.66 -0.33
CA VAL A 212 -5.38 2.46 -0.64
C VAL A 212 -5.75 1.01 -0.39
N LEU A 213 -6.80 0.79 0.41
CA LEU A 213 -7.29 -0.53 0.76
C LEU A 213 -8.81 -0.61 0.69
N HIS A 214 -9.35 -1.83 0.65
CA HIS A 214 -10.78 -2.09 0.85
C HIS A 214 -10.95 -2.89 2.14
N ASP A 215 -11.70 -2.37 3.11
CA ASP A 215 -11.84 -3.00 4.44
C ASP A 215 -13.01 -4.00 4.52
N GLY A 216 -13.58 -4.37 3.38
CA GLY A 216 -14.79 -5.20 3.28
C GLY A 216 -16.09 -4.38 3.21
N ILE A 217 -16.04 -3.08 3.48
CA ILE A 217 -17.21 -2.18 3.45
C ILE A 217 -16.94 -0.97 2.55
N ASP A 218 -15.85 -0.27 2.80
CA ASP A 218 -15.50 1.00 2.17
C ASP A 218 -14.08 0.91 1.57
N TYR A 219 -13.86 1.60 0.45
CA TYR A 219 -12.51 1.91 -0.01
C TYR A 219 -11.94 3.03 0.85
N ARG A 220 -10.71 2.85 1.32
CA ARG A 220 -10.03 3.77 2.23
C ARG A 220 -8.71 4.24 1.64
N LEU A 221 -8.46 5.54 1.73
CA LEU A 221 -7.14 6.12 1.52
C LEU A 221 -6.53 6.46 2.87
N CYS A 222 -5.32 5.95 3.10
CA CYS A 222 -4.61 6.01 4.36
C CYS A 222 -3.43 6.97 4.25
N LEU A 223 -3.27 7.83 5.25
CA LEU A 223 -2.13 8.73 5.42
C LEU A 223 -1.60 8.62 6.85
N GLN A 224 -0.30 8.50 7.02
CA GLN A 224 0.32 8.54 8.34
C GLN A 224 0.26 9.95 8.92
N THR A 225 0.29 10.11 10.24
CA THR A 225 0.56 11.40 10.90
C THR A 225 2.01 11.85 10.73
N LEU A 226 2.27 13.15 10.81
CA LEU A 226 3.62 13.76 10.91
C LEU A 226 4.35 13.42 12.22
#